data_AF-A0A5B7IXY0-F1
#
_entry.id   AF-A0A5B7IXY0-F1
#
_cell.length_a   1.000
_cell.length_b   1.000
_cell.length_c   1.000
_cell.angle_alpha   90.00
_cell.angle_beta   90.00
_cell.angle_gamma   90.00
#
_symmetry.space_group_name_H-M   'P 1'
#
loop_
_entity.id
_entity.type
_entity.pdbx_description
1 polymer ?
#
loop_
_entity_poly.entity_id
_entity_poly.type
_entity_poly.pdbx_seq_one_letter_code
_entity_poly.pdbx_strand_id
1 'polypeptide(L)'
;MADAQEGRSPSSPTCARTFANYQGRRVHEKSQHPSSFHESEVAALKIECRKVRWDPEELAMMAEYEAKNQRAKNVNQLIMQHVLLHRTIEAIKGARCSESYKTQVHAAAAPSALPSASDPWGPTSPVTSLGSSHDTIPFNVSDSPNLRPSGRTAAGSPQPPPPHIRSEEEVHACM
;
A
#
# COMPACT_ATOMS: atom_id res chain seq x y z
N MET A 1 2.37 -39.64 27.08
CA MET A 1 2.93 -38.30 27.31
C MET A 1 1.89 -37.31 26.82
N ALA A 2 1.16 -36.69 27.74
CA ALA A 2 0.09 -35.74 27.40
C ALA A 2 0.72 -34.37 27.18
N ASP A 3 0.64 -33.85 25.95
CA ASP A 3 1.00 -32.47 25.64
C ASP A 3 0.10 -31.52 26.44
N ALA A 4 0.74 -30.73 27.30
CA ALA A 4 0.11 -29.66 28.03
C ALA A 4 -0.37 -28.61 27.01
N GLN A 5 -1.67 -28.55 26.77
CA GLN A 5 -2.31 -27.39 26.15
C GLN A 5 -1.95 -26.17 27.00
N GLU A 6 -1.10 -25.30 26.46
CA GLU A 6 -0.78 -24.01 27.08
C GLU A 6 -2.09 -23.29 27.39
N GLY A 7 -2.30 -23.09 28.69
CA GLY A 7 -3.55 -22.62 29.28
C GLY A 7 -3.98 -21.29 28.71
N ARG A 8 -4.91 -21.32 27.75
CA ARG A 8 -5.70 -20.15 27.40
C ARG A 8 -6.72 -19.94 28.51
N SER A 9 -6.41 -19.04 29.44
CA SER A 9 -7.17 -18.82 30.67
C SER A 9 -8.69 -18.81 30.42
N PRO A 10 -9.49 -19.64 31.11
CA PRO A 10 -10.94 -19.66 30.95
C PRO A 10 -11.62 -18.37 31.46
N SER A 11 -10.86 -17.45 32.05
CA SER A 11 -11.33 -16.17 32.57
C SER A 11 -11.22 -15.03 31.55
N SER A 12 -12.23 -14.16 31.53
CA SER A 12 -12.20 -12.88 30.82
C SER A 12 -11.14 -11.96 31.44
N PRO A 13 -10.22 -11.36 30.64
CA PRO A 13 -9.20 -10.45 31.15
C PRO A 13 -9.79 -9.12 31.67
N THR A 14 -11.01 -8.76 31.24
CA THR A 14 -11.63 -7.47 31.55
C THR A 14 -12.46 -7.51 32.83
N CYS A 15 -13.09 -8.64 33.15
CA CYS A 15 -14.01 -8.76 34.30
C CYS A 15 -13.80 -10.01 35.15
N ALA A 16 -12.75 -10.79 34.88
CA ALA A 16 -12.39 -12.02 35.58
C ALA A 16 -13.46 -13.14 35.58
N ARG A 17 -14.57 -12.99 34.83
CA ARG A 17 -15.61 -14.01 34.73
C ARG A 17 -15.06 -15.27 34.06
N THR A 18 -15.32 -16.43 34.63
CA THR A 18 -14.83 -17.74 34.15
C THR A 18 -15.84 -18.40 33.22
N PHE A 19 -15.34 -19.06 32.18
CA PHE A 19 -16.13 -19.75 31.15
C PHE A 19 -15.63 -21.17 30.96
N ALA A 20 -16.53 -22.07 30.56
CA ALA A 20 -16.19 -23.47 30.30
C ALA A 20 -15.28 -23.65 29.07
N ASN A 21 -15.33 -22.72 28.10
CA ASN A 21 -14.51 -22.78 26.89
C ASN A 21 -14.18 -21.39 26.34
N TYR A 22 -13.19 -21.34 25.44
CA TYR A 22 -12.73 -20.11 24.79
C TYR A 22 -13.84 -19.39 24.02
N GLN A 23 -14.71 -20.13 23.34
CA GLN A 23 -15.79 -19.55 22.55
C GLN A 23 -16.78 -18.76 23.42
N GLY A 24 -17.18 -19.33 24.57
CA GLY A 24 -18.06 -18.67 25.53
C GLY A 24 -17.44 -17.39 26.08
N ARG A 25 -16.13 -17.42 26.38
CA ARG A 25 -15.39 -16.22 26.78
C ARG A 25 -15.38 -15.15 25.69
N ARG A 26 -15.14 -15.52 24.43
CA ARG A 26 -15.13 -14.58 23.29
C ARG A 26 -16.48 -13.95 23.02
N VAL A 27 -17.56 -14.73 23.12
CA VAL A 27 -18.93 -14.20 22.99
C VAL A 27 -19.23 -13.22 24.12
N HIS A 28 -18.81 -13.54 25.34
CA HIS A 28 -18.92 -12.63 26.46
C HIS A 28 -18.11 -11.34 26.27
N GLU A 29 -16.85 -11.42 25.88
CA GLU A 29 -16.00 -10.25 25.61
C GLU A 29 -16.61 -9.35 24.52
N LYS A 30 -17.11 -9.93 23.42
CA LYS A 30 -17.79 -9.18 22.35
C LYS A 30 -19.05 -8.45 22.81
N SER A 31 -19.82 -9.06 23.70
CA SER A 31 -21.12 -8.51 24.14
C SER A 31 -20.99 -7.55 25.33
N GLN A 32 -20.19 -7.90 26.33
CA GLN A 32 -20.07 -7.15 27.59
C GLN A 32 -18.88 -6.18 27.60
N HIS A 33 -17.88 -6.41 26.76
CA HIS A 33 -16.66 -5.59 26.69
C HIS A 33 -16.32 -5.20 25.26
N PRO A 34 -17.25 -4.62 24.47
CA PRO A 34 -17.03 -4.35 23.06
C PRO A 34 -15.81 -3.44 22.83
N SER A 35 -15.60 -2.39 23.63
CA SER A 35 -14.44 -1.50 23.48
C SER A 35 -13.11 -2.25 23.65
N SER A 36 -12.93 -2.93 24.79
CA SER A 36 -11.73 -3.73 25.10
C SER A 36 -11.51 -4.86 24.08
N PHE A 37 -12.59 -5.50 23.62
CA PHE A 37 -12.53 -6.50 22.56
C PHE A 37 -11.98 -5.89 21.26
N HIS A 38 -12.57 -4.81 20.75
CA HIS A 38 -12.11 -4.18 19.52
C HIS A 38 -10.67 -3.65 19.63
N GLU A 39 -10.30 -3.04 20.77
CA GLU A 39 -8.93 -2.61 21.02
C GLU A 39 -7.94 -3.78 20.98
N SER A 40 -8.28 -4.90 21.61
CA SER A 40 -7.45 -6.11 21.61
C SER A 40 -7.32 -6.73 20.21
N GLU A 41 -8.40 -6.75 19.41
CA GLU A 41 -8.37 -7.24 18.03
C GLU A 41 -7.54 -6.33 17.14
N VAL A 42 -7.69 -5.01 17.27
CA VAL A 42 -6.89 -4.03 16.51
C VAL A 42 -5.41 -4.13 16.91
N ALA A 43 -5.11 -4.33 18.19
CA ALA A 43 -3.75 -4.55 18.65
C ALA A 43 -3.16 -5.86 18.09
N ALA A 44 -3.92 -6.96 18.13
CA ALA A 44 -3.51 -8.24 17.55
C ALA A 44 -3.24 -8.10 16.04
N LEU A 45 -4.14 -7.45 15.30
CA LEU A 45 -3.96 -7.18 13.88
C LEU A 45 -2.76 -6.28 13.61
N LYS A 46 -2.46 -5.28 14.46
CA LYS A 46 -1.26 -4.44 14.30
C LYS A 46 0.04 -5.21 14.51
N ILE A 47 0.05 -6.20 15.40
CA ILE A 47 1.21 -7.04 15.66
C ILE A 47 1.41 -8.02 14.50
N GLU A 48 0.33 -8.67 14.04
CA GLU A 48 0.37 -9.72 13.02
C GLU A 48 0.46 -9.17 11.59
N CYS A 49 -0.13 -7.99 11.32
CA CYS A 49 -0.14 -7.33 10.00
C CYS A 49 0.85 -6.17 9.88
N ARG A 50 2.05 -6.27 10.46
CA ARG A 50 3.16 -5.47 9.93
C ARG A 50 3.50 -6.01 8.54
N LYS A 51 2.84 -5.48 7.51
CA LYS A 51 3.21 -5.69 6.11
C LYS A 51 4.68 -5.32 5.98
N VAL A 52 5.55 -6.32 6.02
CA VAL A 52 6.99 -6.14 5.81
C VAL A 52 7.12 -5.49 4.44
N ARG A 53 7.69 -4.29 4.41
CA ARG A 53 7.92 -3.55 3.17
C ARG A 53 8.76 -4.43 2.25
N TRP A 54 8.35 -4.54 0.99
CA TRP A 54 9.11 -5.27 -0.01
C TRP A 54 10.46 -4.62 -0.19
N ASP A 55 11.52 -5.42 -0.10
CA ASP A 55 12.84 -4.94 -0.45
C ASP A 55 12.91 -4.78 -1.98
N PRO A 56 13.49 -3.69 -2.51
CA PRO A 56 13.63 -3.50 -3.95
C PRO A 56 14.43 -4.62 -4.63
N GLU A 57 15.42 -5.22 -3.97
CA GLU A 57 16.20 -6.35 -4.50
C GLU A 57 15.33 -7.61 -4.60
N GLU A 58 14.50 -7.88 -3.58
CA GLU A 58 13.54 -8.99 -3.62
C GLU A 58 12.56 -8.85 -4.80
N LEU A 59 12.05 -7.63 -5.04
CA LEU A 59 11.15 -7.37 -6.17
C LEU A 59 11.84 -7.57 -7.51
N ALA A 60 13.10 -7.14 -7.64
CA ALA A 60 13.89 -7.32 -8.85
C ALA A 60 14.12 -8.81 -9.15
N MET A 61 14.58 -9.59 -8.16
CA MET A 61 14.79 -11.04 -8.32
C MET A 61 13.49 -11.76 -8.69
N MET A 62 12.38 -11.38 -8.05
CA MET A 62 11.06 -11.93 -8.36
C MET A 62 10.63 -11.59 -9.80
N ALA A 63 10.83 -10.35 -10.22
CA ALA A 63 10.47 -9.88 -11.56
C ALA A 63 11.31 -10.55 -12.66
N GLU A 64 12.62 -10.69 -12.45
CA GLU A 64 13.52 -11.40 -13.37
C GLU A 64 13.15 -12.88 -13.49
N TYR A 65 12.84 -13.52 -12.36
CA TYR A 65 12.44 -14.91 -12.35
C TYR A 65 11.12 -15.11 -13.11
N GLU A 66 10.14 -14.23 -12.89
CA GLU A 66 8.87 -14.26 -13.60
C GLU A 66 9.07 -13.98 -15.11
N ALA A 67 9.90 -13.02 -15.47
CA ALA A 67 10.22 -12.69 -16.86
C ALA A 67 10.84 -13.89 -17.61
N LYS A 68 11.67 -14.70 -16.94
CA LYS A 68 12.23 -15.96 -17.47
C LYS A 68 11.19 -17.09 -17.55
N ASN A 69 10.13 -17.03 -16.74
CA ASN A 69 9.14 -18.09 -16.56
C ASN A 69 7.70 -17.67 -16.93
N GLN A 70 7.51 -16.80 -17.93
CA GLN A 70 6.20 -16.21 -18.28
C GLN A 70 5.07 -17.22 -18.57
N ARG A 71 5.41 -18.46 -18.94
CA ARG A 71 4.44 -19.52 -19.28
C ARG A 71 4.16 -20.49 -18.11
N ALA A 72 4.76 -20.27 -16.95
CA ALA A 72 4.62 -21.17 -15.81
C ALA A 72 3.20 -21.10 -15.21
N LYS A 73 2.53 -22.26 -15.09
CA LYS A 73 1.18 -22.36 -14.52
C LYS A 73 1.13 -22.01 -13.03
N ASN A 74 2.20 -22.28 -12.29
CA ASN A 74 2.28 -22.11 -10.83
C ASN A 74 3.37 -21.11 -10.43
N VAL A 75 3.48 -20.00 -11.16
CA VAL A 75 4.58 -19.03 -10.98
C VAL A 75 4.73 -18.53 -9.53
N ASN A 76 3.63 -18.35 -8.78
CA ASN A 76 3.69 -17.94 -7.37
C ASN A 76 4.38 -18.98 -6.46
N GLN A 77 4.13 -20.27 -6.70
CA GLN A 77 4.77 -21.34 -5.94
C GLN A 77 6.25 -21.44 -6.31
N LEU A 78 6.58 -21.28 -7.59
CA LEU A 78 7.96 -21.31 -8.07
C LEU A 78 8.79 -20.15 -7.53
N ILE A 79 8.23 -18.93 -7.54
CA ILE A 79 8.88 -17.75 -6.93
C ILE A 79 9.15 -18.01 -5.45
N MET A 80 8.18 -18.51 -4.70
CA MET A 80 8.37 -18.84 -3.28
C MET A 80 9.48 -19.88 -3.08
N GLN A 81 9.51 -20.94 -3.89
CA GLN A 81 10.45 -22.05 -3.71
C GLN A 81 11.87 -21.72 -4.17
N HIS A 82 12.03 -20.89 -5.19
CA HIS A 82 13.32 -20.67 -5.84
C HIS A 82 13.92 -19.28 -5.61
N VAL A 83 13.12 -18.30 -5.20
CA VAL A 83 13.58 -16.90 -5.06
C VAL A 83 13.34 -16.40 -3.64
N LEU A 84 12.15 -16.62 -3.08
CA LEU A 84 11.70 -15.98 -1.84
C LEU A 84 11.14 -17.00 -0.84
N LEU A 85 12.03 -17.88 -0.34
CA LEU A 85 11.69 -18.98 0.57
C LEU A 85 11.00 -18.53 1.87
N HIS A 86 11.29 -17.31 2.31
CA HIS A 86 10.73 -16.70 3.54
C HIS A 86 9.44 -15.92 3.31
N ARG A 87 9.00 -15.74 2.06
CA ARG A 87 7.77 -14.99 1.74
C ARG A 87 6.61 -15.95 1.56
N THR A 88 5.43 -15.55 2.06
CA THR A 88 4.20 -16.33 1.85
C THR A 88 3.66 -16.12 0.44
N ILE A 89 2.90 -17.09 -0.06
CA ILE A 89 2.24 -17.02 -1.37
C ILE A 89 1.32 -15.78 -1.46
N GLU A 90 0.60 -15.46 -0.38
CA GLU A 90 -0.29 -14.29 -0.36
C GLU A 90 0.48 -12.96 -0.42
N ALA A 91 1.66 -12.87 0.21
CA ALA A 91 2.52 -11.70 0.06
C ALA A 91 2.98 -11.53 -1.39
N ILE A 92 3.44 -12.61 -2.03
CA ILE A 92 3.89 -12.63 -3.43
C ILE A 92 2.74 -12.19 -4.36
N LYS A 93 1.54 -12.77 -4.19
CA LYS A 93 0.34 -12.36 -4.95
C LYS A 93 0.05 -10.86 -4.78
N GLY A 94 0.16 -10.35 -3.55
CA GLY A 94 -0.03 -8.93 -3.26
C GLY A 94 0.95 -8.03 -4.02
N ALA A 95 2.24 -8.40 -4.06
CA ALA A 95 3.26 -7.65 -4.81
C ALA A 95 3.01 -7.67 -6.32
N ARG A 96 2.70 -8.85 -6.87
CA ARG A 96 2.45 -9.04 -8.31
C ARG A 96 1.25 -8.27 -8.84
N CYS A 97 0.30 -7.94 -7.97
CA CYS A 97 -0.86 -7.14 -8.32
C CYS A 97 -0.48 -5.67 -8.62
N SER A 98 0.62 -5.17 -8.06
CA SER A 98 1.05 -3.78 -8.24
C SER A 98 1.53 -3.49 -9.66
N GLU A 99 1.15 -2.32 -10.19
CA GLU A 99 1.52 -1.93 -11.56
C GLU A 99 3.03 -1.71 -11.71
N SER A 100 3.65 -1.12 -10.69
CA SER A 100 5.10 -0.94 -10.61
C SER A 100 5.88 -2.25 -10.73
N TYR A 101 5.33 -3.35 -10.23
CA TYR A 101 5.95 -4.66 -10.38
C TYR A 101 5.80 -5.20 -11.80
N LYS A 102 4.62 -5.08 -12.42
CA LYS A 102 4.42 -5.51 -13.81
C LYS A 102 5.36 -4.80 -14.77
N THR A 103 5.58 -3.49 -14.58
CA THR A 103 6.56 -2.73 -15.36
C THR A 103 7.96 -3.32 -15.22
N GLN A 104 8.37 -3.74 -14.02
CA GLN A 104 9.67 -4.40 -13.81
C GLN A 104 9.75 -5.75 -14.53
N VAL A 105 8.68 -6.57 -14.50
CA VAL A 105 8.62 -7.84 -15.24
C VAL A 105 8.76 -7.59 -16.74
N HIS A 106 8.05 -6.60 -17.28
CA HIS A 106 8.15 -6.24 -18.70
C HIS A 106 9.55 -5.74 -19.08
N ALA A 107 10.16 -4.91 -18.24
CA ALA A 107 11.52 -4.43 -18.45
C ALA A 107 12.54 -5.58 -18.42
N ALA A 108 12.39 -6.53 -17.49
CA ALA A 108 13.24 -7.71 -17.39
C ALA A 108 13.02 -8.73 -18.52
N ALA A 109 11.82 -8.75 -19.11
CA ALA A 109 11.46 -9.61 -20.24
C ALA A 109 11.93 -9.04 -21.59
N ALA A 110 12.17 -7.73 -21.67
CA ALA A 110 12.68 -7.12 -22.88
C ALA A 110 14.09 -7.67 -23.16
N PRO A 111 14.40 -8.07 -24.41
CA PRO A 111 15.78 -8.35 -24.78
C PRO A 111 16.57 -7.08 -24.49
N SER A 112 17.64 -7.19 -23.70
CA SER A 112 18.52 -6.09 -23.34
C SER A 112 19.05 -5.44 -24.63
N ALA A 113 18.32 -4.48 -25.16
CA ALA A 113 18.83 -3.51 -26.09
C ALA A 113 19.72 -2.64 -25.23
N LEU A 114 21.00 -3.03 -25.16
CA LEU A 114 22.08 -2.12 -24.80
C LEU A 114 21.77 -0.77 -25.44
N PRO A 115 21.88 0.37 -24.74
CA PRO A 115 22.00 1.63 -25.43
C PRO A 115 23.28 1.53 -26.26
N SER A 116 23.10 1.15 -27.53
CA SER A 116 24.11 1.22 -28.57
C SER A 116 24.32 2.71 -28.80
N ALA A 117 25.14 3.29 -27.94
CA ALA A 117 25.65 4.63 -28.08
C ALA A 117 26.58 4.58 -29.29
N SER A 118 26.02 4.89 -30.45
CA SER A 118 26.76 5.23 -31.65
C SER A 118 27.81 6.29 -31.29
N ASP A 119 29.07 5.97 -31.54
CA ASP A 119 30.20 6.89 -31.42
C ASP A 119 29.97 8.21 -32.18
N PRO A 120 30.25 9.39 -31.59
CA PRO A 120 30.35 10.63 -32.33
C PRO A 120 31.82 10.98 -32.57
N TRP A 121 32.54 10.20 -33.38
CA TRP A 121 33.90 10.56 -33.82
C TRP A 121 34.00 10.50 -35.34
N GLY A 122 33.55 11.56 -35.98
CA GLY A 122 33.97 11.92 -37.34
C GLY A 122 34.93 13.10 -37.27
N PRO A 123 36.23 12.94 -37.61
CA PRO A 123 37.13 14.06 -37.79
C PRO A 123 37.17 14.44 -39.27
N THR A 124 36.71 15.64 -39.62
CA THR A 124 37.37 16.56 -40.57
C THR A 124 36.52 17.81 -40.85
N SER A 125 37.04 18.98 -40.47
CA SER A 125 36.75 20.27 -41.11
C SER A 125 37.64 20.42 -42.37
N PRO A 126 37.39 21.37 -43.31
CA PRO A 126 37.65 22.81 -43.06
C PRO A 126 36.72 23.85 -43.75
N VAL A 127 36.57 25.01 -43.08
CA VAL A 127 36.65 26.43 -43.55
C VAL A 127 35.74 26.86 -44.74
N THR A 128 34.88 27.89 -44.66
CA THR A 128 35.26 29.32 -44.83
C THR A 128 34.15 30.30 -44.36
N SER A 129 34.57 31.25 -43.52
CA SER A 129 34.18 32.68 -43.30
C SER A 129 32.98 33.31 -44.05
N LEU A 130 32.16 34.13 -43.36
CA LEU A 130 32.17 35.61 -43.49
C LEU A 130 31.01 36.33 -42.74
N GLY A 131 31.36 37.21 -41.79
CA GLY A 131 30.57 38.38 -41.31
C GLY A 131 29.51 38.11 -40.24
N SER A 132 29.20 38.99 -39.27
CA SER A 132 29.65 40.35 -38.95
C SER A 132 29.07 40.72 -37.57
N SER A 133 29.83 41.52 -36.81
CA SER A 133 29.64 42.03 -35.43
C SER A 133 28.27 42.59 -35.05
N HIS A 134 27.86 42.43 -33.78
CA HIS A 134 27.74 43.55 -32.80
C HIS A 134 27.53 43.08 -31.34
N ASP A 135 28.23 43.76 -30.42
CA ASP A 135 28.27 43.65 -28.96
C ASP A 135 26.93 43.91 -28.22
N THR A 136 26.81 43.42 -26.97
CA THR A 136 26.57 44.21 -25.73
C THR A 136 25.85 43.37 -24.65
N ILE A 137 26.46 43.26 -23.45
CA ILE A 137 25.86 42.85 -22.17
C ILE A 137 25.47 44.11 -21.38
N PRO A 138 24.28 44.20 -20.73
CA PRO A 138 24.16 44.10 -19.25
C PRO A 138 22.83 43.46 -18.77
N PHE A 139 22.75 42.72 -17.65
CA PHE A 139 22.75 43.11 -16.23
C PHE A 139 21.50 43.90 -15.75
N ASN A 140 21.05 43.59 -14.52
CA ASN A 140 20.09 44.30 -13.64
C ASN A 140 18.57 44.18 -13.95
N VAL A 141 17.61 44.26 -13.02
CA VAL A 141 17.48 44.20 -11.54
C VAL A 141 15.97 44.34 -11.25
N SER A 142 15.49 43.82 -10.10
CA SER A 142 14.19 44.12 -9.46
C SER A 142 12.93 43.68 -10.22
N ASP A 143 11.82 43.29 -9.59
CA ASP A 143 11.14 43.96 -8.49
C ASP A 143 10.18 43.00 -7.75
N SER A 144 10.07 43.15 -6.44
CA SER A 144 8.90 42.71 -5.66
C SER A 144 7.88 43.85 -5.67
N PRO A 145 6.56 43.63 -5.48
CA PRO A 145 6.08 43.59 -4.09
C PRO A 145 4.83 42.74 -3.80
N ASN A 146 4.84 42.26 -2.57
CA ASN A 146 3.78 41.91 -1.64
C ASN A 146 2.46 42.72 -1.77
N LEU A 147 1.32 42.04 -1.88
CA LEU A 147 0.02 42.45 -1.32
C LEU A 147 -0.82 41.22 -0.91
N ARG A 148 -0.94 40.98 0.39
CA ARG A 148 -2.06 40.28 1.07
C ARG A 148 -3.10 41.36 1.46
N PRO A 149 -4.27 41.07 2.09
CA PRO A 149 -5.11 39.87 2.15
C PRO A 149 -6.58 40.22 1.76
N SER A 150 -7.43 39.24 1.42
CA SER A 150 -8.89 39.39 1.60
C SER A 150 -9.56 38.03 1.78
N GLY A 151 -10.37 37.96 2.84
CA GLY A 151 -10.96 36.73 3.35
C GLY A 151 -12.01 36.13 2.44
N ARG A 152 -12.30 34.85 2.70
CA ARG A 152 -13.55 34.24 2.31
C ARG A 152 -13.90 33.10 3.26
N THR A 153 -14.77 33.46 4.20
CA THR A 153 -15.73 32.57 4.84
C THR A 153 -16.72 32.09 3.77
N ALA A 154 -16.85 30.77 3.58
CA ALA A 154 -18.01 30.14 2.94
C ALA A 154 -18.03 28.69 3.45
N ALA A 155 -18.84 28.43 4.48
CA ALA A 155 -20.23 28.01 4.33
C ALA A 155 -20.29 26.49 4.10
N GLY A 156 -20.60 25.78 5.18
CA GLY A 156 -20.78 24.34 5.20
C GLY A 156 -21.85 23.88 4.24
N SER A 157 -21.59 22.74 3.60
CA SER A 157 -22.62 21.96 2.96
C SER A 157 -23.64 21.51 4.01
N PRO A 158 -24.95 21.68 3.80
CA PRO A 158 -25.95 21.15 4.71
C PRO A 158 -25.94 19.62 4.66
N GLN A 159 -25.67 19.02 5.81
CA GLN A 159 -25.85 17.59 6.06
C GLN A 159 -27.33 17.24 5.86
N PRO A 160 -27.68 16.17 5.13
CA PRO A 160 -29.07 15.73 5.03
C PRO A 160 -29.58 15.28 6.40
N PRO A 161 -30.85 15.53 6.75
CA PRO A 161 -31.42 15.06 8.00
C PRO A 161 -31.42 13.52 8.04
N PRO A 162 -31.17 12.91 9.21
CA PRO A 162 -31.26 11.47 9.37
C PRO A 162 -32.68 10.97 9.07
N PRO A 163 -32.84 9.78 8.47
CA PRO A 163 -34.16 9.22 8.22
C PRO A 163 -34.90 9.05 9.56
N HIS A 164 -36.10 9.62 9.64
CA HIS A 164 -36.99 9.44 10.76
C HIS A 164 -37.23 7.94 10.99
N ILE A 165 -36.75 7.43 12.12
CA ILE A 165 -37.18 6.16 12.69
C ILE A 165 -38.69 6.32 12.92
N ARG A 166 -39.51 5.57 12.17
CA ARG A 166 -40.95 5.52 12.43
C ARG A 166 -41.12 4.88 13.80
N SER A 167 -41.58 5.67 14.77
CA SER A 167 -42.01 5.18 16.07
C SER A 167 -43.04 4.09 15.88
N GLU A 168 -42.80 2.95 16.50
CA GLU A 168 -43.56 1.70 16.52
C GLU A 168 -44.89 1.80 17.30
N GLU A 169 -45.60 2.93 17.19
CA GLU A 169 -46.90 3.13 17.80
C GLU A 169 -48.02 2.99 16.75
N GLU A 170 -48.13 1.80 16.15
CA GLU A 170 -49.32 1.39 15.40
C GLU A 170 -49.54 -0.12 15.55
N VAL A 171 -49.63 -0.55 16.80
CA VAL A 171 -50.29 -1.80 17.17
C VAL A 171 -51.38 -1.40 18.13
N HIS A 172 -52.63 -1.23 17.66
CA HIS A 172 -53.88 -1.48 18.37
C HIS A 172 -55.05 -1.00 17.50
N ALA A 173 -55.64 -1.91 16.72
CA ALA A 173 -57.08 -1.99 16.47
C ALA A 173 -57.35 -3.06 15.41
N CYS A 174 -57.66 -4.27 15.86
CA CYS A 174 -58.61 -5.19 15.24
C CYS A 174 -58.78 -6.39 16.19
N MET A 175 -59.74 -6.24 17.12
CA MET A 175 -60.54 -7.37 17.59
C MET A 175 -61.76 -7.48 16.69
#